data_AF-A0A1I1CAC9-F1
#
_entry.id   AF-A0A1I1CAC9-F1
#
_cell.length_a   1.000
_cell.length_b   1.000
_cell.length_c   1.000
_cell.angle_alpha   90.00
_cell.angle_beta   90.00
_cell.angle_gamma   90.00
#
_symmetry.space_group_name_H-M   'P 1'
#
loop_
_entity.id
_entity.type
_entity.pdbx_description
1 polymer ?
#
loop_
_entity_poly.entity_id
_entity_poly.type
_entity_poly.pdbx_seq_one_letter_code
_entity_poly.pdbx_strand_id
1 'polypeptide(L)'
;MNEKHELIQGILDLERKTKKRVPGLLFEICFSTSLFFQLESRHKLGSPEFGWLYIKAASKDQTRHWFKVYKSRPVLSATAQKFIDSLPAEHRYFSIQIIDVRLPGQLEAGALSVDIMEFSPGGRIPEKTELARKYETEIVAAIRRGLGPRGSRAFALQEYADWFGDMSVDELELLFVTRCLMNFGLPSPGDVDIIAVTEAGNPVVVEFKRKNPALGRLTHLGGQTACPHDLVTDAFEIAECLLSARSSEEAQEIFSRERSARNLEWSRKSCFGLDLVHYRTLQLCDECGVGFNYFIWDWTRERGGQKQWAAIDDLANVLSPSLSRKRDTHVVLLDLKPDNVSGLTWTFGSDSGSYTDSVRVQLTFDFEGRHVTRMAKKAQSS
;
A
#
# COMPACT_ATOMS: atom_id res chain seq x y z
N MET A 1 -19.02 22.01 15.16
CA MET A 1 -18.69 21.52 13.81
C MET A 1 -18.93 20.01 13.83
N ASN A 2 -19.41 19.39 12.75
CA ASN A 2 -19.65 17.93 12.73
C ASN A 2 -18.30 17.19 12.83
N GLU A 3 -18.12 16.30 13.80
CA GLU A 3 -16.90 15.49 14.04
C GLU A 3 -16.37 14.85 12.74
N LYS A 4 -17.28 14.31 11.93
CA LYS A 4 -16.97 13.77 10.61
C LYS A 4 -16.31 14.78 9.67
N HIS A 5 -16.83 16.01 9.65
CA HIS A 5 -16.27 17.08 8.82
C HIS A 5 -14.85 17.46 9.28
N GLU A 6 -14.62 17.47 10.59
CA GLU A 6 -13.28 17.72 11.12
C GLU A 6 -12.32 16.61 10.68
N LEU A 7 -12.68 15.33 10.84
CA LEU A 7 -11.87 14.17 10.43
C LEU A 7 -11.48 14.23 8.96
N ILE A 8 -12.45 14.50 8.09
CA ILE A 8 -12.22 14.67 6.66
C ILE A 8 -11.20 15.78 6.41
N GLN A 9 -11.33 16.93 7.09
CA GLN A 9 -10.36 18.00 6.94
C GLN A 9 -8.98 17.66 7.50
N GLY A 10 -8.90 16.88 8.59
CA GLY A 10 -7.63 16.39 9.13
C GLY A 10 -6.89 15.49 8.15
N ILE A 11 -7.62 14.57 7.49
CA ILE A 11 -7.11 13.70 6.44
C ILE A 11 -6.59 14.52 5.25
N LEU A 12 -7.39 15.47 4.78
CA LEU A 12 -7.02 16.34 3.65
C LEU A 12 -5.81 17.23 3.97
N ASP A 13 -5.74 17.76 5.20
CA ASP A 13 -4.60 18.53 5.70
C ASP A 13 -3.32 17.68 5.76
N LEU A 14 -3.42 16.43 6.20
CA LEU A 14 -2.31 15.49 6.29
C LEU A 14 -1.69 15.23 4.91
N GLU A 15 -2.52 14.86 3.94
CA GLU A 15 -2.09 14.58 2.56
C GLU A 15 -1.52 15.85 1.88
N ARG A 16 -1.97 17.05 2.27
CA ARG A 16 -1.37 18.32 1.82
C ARG A 16 0.04 18.52 2.39
N LYS A 17 0.24 18.34 3.70
CA LYS A 17 1.53 18.59 4.38
C LYS A 17 2.64 17.68 3.88
N THR A 18 2.29 16.44 3.55
CA THR A 18 3.25 15.46 3.02
C THR A 18 3.52 15.66 1.53
N LYS A 19 2.88 16.65 0.88
CA LYS A 19 2.84 16.85 -0.58
C LYS A 19 2.29 15.64 -1.35
N LYS A 20 1.52 14.76 -0.69
CA LYS A 20 1.09 13.48 -1.24
C LYS A 20 -0.43 13.32 -1.19
N ARG A 21 -1.07 13.67 -2.31
CA ARG A 21 -2.18 12.99 -3.04
C ARG A 21 -3.42 12.46 -2.31
N VAL A 22 -4.40 13.35 -2.19
CA VAL A 22 -5.83 13.00 -2.06
C VAL A 22 -6.30 11.93 -3.08
N PRO A 23 -5.90 11.93 -4.38
CA PRO A 23 -6.35 10.89 -5.31
C PRO A 23 -5.83 9.47 -5.02
N GLY A 24 -4.65 9.32 -4.41
CA GLY A 24 -4.14 8.00 -4.01
C GLY A 24 -4.91 7.43 -2.83
N LEU A 25 -5.23 8.30 -1.87
CA LEU A 25 -6.07 7.98 -0.74
C LEU A 25 -7.49 7.57 -1.16
N LEU A 26 -8.13 8.34 -2.05
CA LEU A 26 -9.46 8.00 -2.58
C LEU A 26 -9.45 6.62 -3.28
N PHE A 27 -8.34 6.26 -3.92
CA PHE A 27 -8.18 4.96 -4.55
C PHE A 27 -8.03 3.82 -3.53
N GLU A 28 -7.23 4.01 -2.48
CA GLU A 28 -7.12 3.06 -1.35
C GLU A 28 -8.50 2.80 -0.71
N ILE A 29 -9.29 3.86 -0.50
CA ILE A 29 -10.66 3.77 0.06
C ILE A 29 -11.61 3.04 -0.89
N CYS A 30 -11.58 3.39 -2.18
CA CYS A 30 -12.39 2.74 -3.21
C CYS A 30 -12.13 1.23 -3.24
N PHE A 31 -10.87 0.85 -3.08
CA PHE A 31 -10.50 -0.55 -2.99
C PHE A 31 -11.06 -1.23 -1.75
N SER A 32 -10.81 -0.67 -0.57
CA SER A 32 -11.18 -1.28 0.71
C SER A 32 -12.69 -1.38 0.92
N THR A 33 -13.45 -0.42 0.39
CA THR A 33 -14.90 -0.32 0.59
C THR A 33 -15.74 -0.99 -0.49
N SER A 34 -15.24 -1.06 -1.73
CA SER A 34 -16.07 -1.42 -2.89
C SER A 34 -15.46 -2.48 -3.78
N LEU A 35 -14.23 -2.27 -4.25
CA LEU A 35 -13.62 -3.15 -5.25
C LEU A 35 -13.25 -4.51 -4.65
N PHE A 36 -12.72 -4.52 -3.42
CA PHE A 36 -12.29 -5.75 -2.77
C PHE A 36 -13.44 -6.75 -2.61
N PHE A 37 -14.61 -6.34 -2.11
CA PHE A 37 -15.73 -7.28 -1.91
C PHE A 37 -16.25 -7.90 -3.21
N GLN A 38 -16.12 -7.19 -4.33
CA GLN A 38 -16.43 -7.75 -5.65
C GLN A 38 -15.39 -8.80 -6.07
N LEU A 39 -14.12 -8.57 -5.73
CA LEU A 39 -13.03 -9.51 -5.98
C LEU A 39 -13.09 -10.71 -5.01
N GLU A 40 -13.47 -10.50 -3.75
CA GLU A 40 -13.68 -11.52 -2.72
C GLU A 40 -14.63 -12.61 -3.23
N SER A 41 -15.79 -12.20 -3.76
CA SER A 41 -16.81 -13.12 -4.29
C SER A 41 -16.33 -13.99 -5.45
N ARG A 42 -15.34 -13.53 -6.22
CA ARG A 42 -14.84 -14.21 -7.44
C ARG A 42 -13.58 -15.01 -7.19
N HIS A 43 -12.69 -14.49 -6.35
CA HIS A 43 -11.41 -15.08 -6.03
C HIS A 43 -11.43 -15.88 -4.74
N LYS A 44 -12.62 -16.01 -4.13
CA LYS A 44 -12.86 -16.89 -2.99
C LYS A 44 -11.90 -16.57 -1.83
N LEU A 45 -11.63 -15.28 -1.70
CA LEU A 45 -11.00 -14.71 -0.53
C LEU A 45 -12.08 -14.62 0.55
N GLY A 46 -11.69 -14.72 1.81
CA GLY A 46 -12.59 -14.55 2.93
C GLY A 46 -11.95 -13.68 3.99
N SER A 47 -12.82 -12.95 4.71
CA SER A 47 -12.50 -12.25 5.96
C SER A 47 -11.29 -11.31 5.83
N PRO A 48 -11.40 -10.24 5.03
CA PRO A 48 -10.33 -9.26 4.86
C PRO A 48 -9.99 -8.52 6.14
N GLU A 49 -8.70 -8.26 6.33
CA GLU A 49 -8.13 -7.51 7.44
C GLU A 49 -7.26 -6.36 6.90
N PHE A 50 -7.64 -5.13 7.25
CA PHE A 50 -6.95 -3.89 6.85
C PHE A 50 -6.06 -3.32 7.97
N GLY A 51 -5.27 -2.28 7.70
CA GLY A 51 -4.55 -1.55 8.76
C GLY A 51 -3.35 -2.31 9.33
N TRP A 52 -2.73 -3.16 8.50
CA TRP A 52 -1.47 -3.82 8.81
C TRP A 52 -0.29 -2.99 8.30
N LEU A 53 0.67 -2.76 9.17
CA LEU A 53 1.91 -2.03 8.88
C LEU A 53 3.08 -2.82 9.46
N TYR A 54 4.27 -2.62 8.95
CA TYR A 54 5.47 -3.14 9.60
C TYR A 54 6.66 -2.19 9.45
N ILE A 55 7.61 -2.33 10.37
CA ILE A 55 8.97 -1.77 10.22
C ILE A 55 9.98 -2.90 10.32
N LYS A 56 11.14 -2.71 9.71
CA LYS A 56 12.29 -3.58 9.98
C LYS A 56 12.79 -3.30 11.39
N ALA A 57 13.12 -4.35 12.15
CA ALA A 57 13.82 -4.15 13.40
C ALA A 57 15.21 -3.57 13.12
N ALA A 58 15.80 -2.89 14.11
CA ALA A 58 17.12 -2.27 13.97
C ALA A 58 18.27 -3.31 13.91
N SER A 59 17.99 -4.58 14.23
CA SER A 59 18.93 -5.68 14.16
C SER A 59 19.19 -6.13 12.71
N LYS A 60 20.35 -6.78 12.48
CA LYS A 60 20.77 -7.27 11.16
C LYS A 60 20.01 -8.52 10.70
N ASP A 61 19.20 -9.11 11.57
CA ASP A 61 18.28 -10.18 11.20
C ASP A 61 17.10 -9.55 10.43
N GLN A 62 16.55 -10.23 9.43
CA GLN A 62 15.43 -9.71 8.61
C GLN A 62 14.11 -9.62 9.41
N THR A 63 14.19 -9.48 10.73
CA THR A 63 13.06 -9.39 11.64
C THR A 63 12.26 -8.12 11.40
N ARG A 64 10.95 -8.25 11.59
CA ARG A 64 9.98 -7.17 11.42
C ARG A 64 9.17 -7.03 12.68
N HIS A 65 8.86 -5.79 13.02
CA HIS A 65 7.83 -5.47 14.00
C HIS A 65 6.56 -5.11 13.24
N TRP A 66 5.54 -5.94 13.41
CA TRP A 66 4.24 -5.80 12.78
C TRP A 66 3.29 -5.04 13.69
N PHE A 67 2.52 -4.13 13.11
CA PHE A 67 1.55 -3.30 13.78
C PHE A 67 0.19 -3.51 13.13
N LYS A 68 -0.83 -3.76 13.96
CA LYS A 68 -2.23 -3.81 13.54
C LYS A 68 -3.00 -2.73 14.26
N VAL A 69 -3.62 -1.85 13.50
CA VAL A 69 -4.43 -0.74 14.03
C VAL A 69 -5.84 -1.24 14.30
N TYR A 70 -6.35 -0.96 15.50
CA TYR A 70 -7.69 -1.28 15.95
C TYR A 70 -8.42 -0.01 16.37
N LYS A 71 -9.68 0.15 15.95
CA LYS A 71 -10.53 1.23 16.46
C LYS A 71 -11.05 0.93 17.88
N SER A 72 -11.44 -0.32 18.13
CA SER A 72 -11.97 -0.76 19.41
C SER A 72 -10.97 -1.68 20.12
N ARG A 73 -11.40 -2.31 21.23
CA ARG A 73 -10.56 -3.23 22.00
C ARG A 73 -9.91 -4.26 21.06
N PRO A 74 -8.58 -4.45 21.09
CA PRO A 74 -7.90 -5.40 20.22
C PRO A 74 -8.47 -6.81 20.41
N VAL A 75 -9.06 -7.34 19.35
CA VAL A 75 -9.47 -8.75 19.25
C VAL A 75 -8.87 -9.26 17.97
N LEU A 76 -7.91 -10.18 18.11
CA LEU A 76 -7.25 -10.79 16.97
C LEU A 76 -8.24 -11.70 16.25
N SER A 77 -8.50 -11.44 14.97
CA SER A 77 -9.38 -12.29 14.17
C SER A 77 -8.69 -13.61 13.81
N ALA A 78 -9.47 -14.60 13.41
CA ALA A 78 -8.93 -15.88 12.93
C ALA A 78 -8.03 -15.71 11.69
N THR A 79 -8.33 -14.75 10.82
CA THR A 79 -7.50 -14.39 9.66
C THR A 79 -6.14 -13.86 10.12
N ALA A 80 -6.15 -12.87 11.01
CA ALA A 80 -4.94 -12.28 11.55
C ALA A 80 -4.07 -13.33 12.26
N GLN A 81 -4.69 -14.16 13.09
CA GLN A 81 -4.06 -15.25 13.81
C GLN A 81 -3.35 -16.23 12.86
N LYS A 82 -4.03 -16.69 11.81
CA LYS A 82 -3.43 -17.59 10.80
C LYS A 82 -2.23 -16.96 10.08
N PHE A 83 -2.32 -15.68 9.74
CA PHE A 83 -1.21 -14.97 9.12
C PHE A 83 0.00 -14.93 10.05
N ILE A 84 -0.21 -14.54 11.31
CA ILE A 84 0.84 -14.48 12.33
C ILE A 84 1.47 -15.86 12.58
N ASP A 85 0.65 -16.90 12.67
CA ASP A 85 1.12 -18.28 12.89
C ASP A 85 1.96 -18.83 11.72
N SER A 86 1.82 -18.22 10.53
CA SER A 86 2.61 -18.60 9.35
C SER A 86 3.96 -17.90 9.30
N LEU A 87 4.15 -16.81 10.05
CA LEU A 87 5.39 -16.04 10.05
C LEU A 87 6.41 -16.57 11.07
N PRO A 88 7.72 -16.30 10.87
CA PRO A 88 8.77 -16.68 11.79
C PRO A 88 8.55 -16.16 13.21
N ALA A 89 8.95 -16.96 14.21
CA ALA A 89 8.67 -16.69 15.63
C ALA A 89 9.45 -15.48 16.19
N GLU A 90 10.53 -15.07 15.51
CA GLU A 90 11.35 -13.90 15.86
C GLU A 90 10.69 -12.57 15.51
N HIS A 91 9.62 -12.58 14.70
CA HIS A 91 8.80 -11.40 14.48
C HIS A 91 8.07 -10.98 15.76
N ARG A 92 7.88 -9.68 15.91
CA ARG A 92 7.12 -9.10 17.04
C ARG A 92 5.86 -8.43 16.54
N TYR A 93 4.81 -8.51 17.33
CA TYR A 93 3.48 -8.06 16.92
C TYR A 93 2.91 -7.09 17.95
N PHE A 94 2.37 -5.98 17.45
CA PHE A 94 1.85 -4.89 18.26
C PHE A 94 0.45 -4.52 17.80
N SER A 95 -0.47 -4.36 18.74
CA SER A 95 -1.76 -3.75 18.50
C SER A 95 -1.65 -2.26 18.80
N ILE A 96 -2.16 -1.41 17.92
CA ILE A 96 -2.35 0.01 18.16
C ILE A 96 -3.85 0.25 18.31
N GLN A 97 -4.33 0.37 19.53
CA GLN A 97 -5.72 0.73 19.79
C GLN A 97 -5.88 2.25 19.75
N ILE A 98 -6.81 2.74 18.93
CA ILE A 98 -7.18 4.15 18.89
C ILE A 98 -8.06 4.45 20.12
N ILE A 99 -7.57 5.30 21.02
CA ILE A 99 -8.34 5.75 22.19
C ILE A 99 -9.17 6.99 21.84
N ASP A 100 -8.53 7.97 21.19
CA ASP A 100 -9.13 9.27 20.90
C ASP A 100 -8.39 9.95 19.74
N VAL A 101 -9.12 10.63 18.86
CA VAL A 101 -8.60 11.45 17.76
C VAL A 101 -9.15 12.86 17.91
N ARG A 102 -8.28 13.83 18.25
CA ARG A 102 -8.68 15.24 18.37
C ARG A 102 -7.94 16.08 17.37
N LEU A 103 -8.63 16.70 16.41
CA LEU A 103 -7.93 17.44 15.37
C LEU A 103 -7.51 18.86 15.81
N PRO A 104 -6.35 19.35 15.35
CA PRO A 104 -5.86 20.68 15.73
C PRO A 104 -6.85 21.79 15.35
N GLY A 105 -7.42 22.46 16.36
CA GLY A 105 -8.50 23.44 16.22
C GLY A 105 -9.44 23.42 17.43
N GLN A 106 -9.51 22.26 18.10
CA GLN A 106 -10.06 22.11 19.44
C GLN A 106 -8.92 21.78 20.41
N LEU A 107 -8.38 22.83 21.05
CA LEU A 107 -7.54 22.81 22.25
C LEU A 107 -6.19 22.08 22.16
N GLU A 108 -5.29 22.53 23.04
CA GLU A 108 -3.88 22.23 23.10
C GLU A 108 -3.56 20.73 23.21
N ALA A 109 -2.42 20.31 22.63
CA ALA A 109 -1.69 19.09 22.93
C ALA A 109 -2.53 17.80 23.19
N GLY A 110 -3.24 17.31 22.16
CA GLY A 110 -4.00 16.05 22.28
C GLY A 110 -4.32 15.34 20.97
N ALA A 111 -3.52 15.54 19.91
CA ALA A 111 -3.97 15.25 18.53
C ALA A 111 -4.41 13.79 18.25
N LEU A 112 -3.82 12.85 18.98
CA LEU A 112 -4.05 11.43 18.88
C LEU A 112 -3.65 10.79 20.21
N SER A 113 -4.52 9.93 20.72
CA SER A 113 -4.26 9.04 21.84
C SER A 113 -4.40 7.59 21.38
N VAL A 114 -3.34 6.81 21.57
CA VAL A 114 -3.31 5.39 21.24
C VAL A 114 -2.79 4.59 22.42
N ASP A 115 -3.22 3.33 22.53
CA ASP A 115 -2.59 2.33 23.39
C ASP A 115 -1.85 1.33 22.51
N ILE A 116 -0.54 1.18 22.74
CA ILE A 116 0.26 0.17 22.06
C ILE A 116 0.57 -0.98 22.98
N MET A 117 0.16 -2.18 22.57
CA MET A 117 0.37 -3.41 23.32
C MET A 117 1.06 -4.44 22.42
N GLU A 118 2.08 -5.09 22.96
CA GLU A 118 2.68 -6.25 22.30
C GLU A 118 1.79 -7.48 22.51
N PHE A 119 1.71 -8.34 21.51
CA PHE A 119 1.04 -9.62 21.64
C PHE A 119 1.86 -10.76 21.03
N SER A 120 1.74 -11.94 21.63
CA SER A 120 2.37 -13.16 21.12
C SER A 120 1.56 -13.76 19.97
N PRO A 121 2.15 -14.64 19.14
CA PRO A 121 1.43 -15.35 18.09
C PRO A 121 0.09 -15.91 18.55
N GLY A 122 0.00 -16.59 19.69
CA GLY A 122 -1.29 -17.09 20.23
C GLY A 122 -2.26 -16.04 20.79
N GLY A 123 -2.15 -14.78 20.39
CA GLY A 123 -3.07 -13.69 20.75
C GLY A 123 -3.01 -13.21 22.20
N ARG A 124 -2.06 -13.72 23.01
CA ARG A 124 -1.90 -13.26 24.39
C ARG A 124 -1.29 -11.86 24.40
N ILE A 125 -2.03 -10.91 24.96
CA ILE A 125 -1.59 -9.55 25.27
C ILE A 125 -1.19 -9.54 26.77
N PRO A 126 0.12 -9.62 27.10
CA PRO A 126 0.58 -9.49 28.49
C PRO A 126 0.48 -8.05 29.00
N GLU A 127 1.07 -7.78 30.16
CA GLU A 127 1.36 -6.40 30.58
C GLU A 127 2.17 -5.65 29.51
N LYS A 128 1.95 -4.33 29.44
CA LYS A 128 2.58 -3.45 28.46
C LYS A 128 4.11 -3.53 28.55
N THR A 129 4.75 -4.05 27.51
CA THR A 129 6.20 -4.24 27.48
C THR A 129 6.94 -2.90 27.38
N GLU A 130 8.21 -2.86 27.77
CA GLU A 130 9.05 -1.66 27.64
C GLU A 130 9.13 -1.17 26.19
N LEU A 131 9.24 -2.10 25.23
CA LEU A 131 9.28 -1.75 23.82
C LEU A 131 7.93 -1.18 23.33
N ALA A 132 6.80 -1.72 23.80
CA ALA A 132 5.49 -1.16 23.47
C ALA A 132 5.32 0.27 24.03
N ARG A 133 5.77 0.53 25.27
CA ARG A 133 5.80 1.89 25.86
C ARG A 133 6.70 2.85 25.07
N LYS A 134 7.85 2.35 24.63
CA LYS A 134 8.78 3.11 23.77
C LYS A 134 8.10 3.48 22.45
N TYR A 135 7.51 2.51 21.75
CA TYR A 135 6.80 2.77 20.50
C TYR A 135 5.67 3.77 20.66
N GLU A 136 4.85 3.63 21.71
CA GLU A 136 3.78 4.58 21.98
C GLU A 136 4.31 6.00 22.14
N THR A 137 5.35 6.17 22.96
CA THR A 137 5.96 7.48 23.19
C THR A 137 6.51 8.08 21.90
N GLU A 138 7.26 7.28 21.12
CA GLU A 138 7.89 7.72 19.88
C GLU A 138 6.89 8.05 18.79
N ILE A 139 5.90 7.17 18.57
CA ILE A 139 4.84 7.33 17.56
C ILE A 139 3.99 8.56 17.88
N VAL A 140 3.51 8.69 19.12
CA VAL A 140 2.68 9.84 19.52
C VAL A 140 3.47 11.14 19.40
N ALA A 141 4.73 11.16 19.84
CA ALA A 141 5.59 12.34 19.69
C ALA A 141 5.84 12.69 18.22
N ALA A 142 6.11 11.70 17.36
CA ALA A 142 6.36 11.92 15.94
C ALA A 142 5.13 12.42 15.19
N ILE A 143 3.95 11.84 15.46
CA ILE A 143 2.67 12.31 14.89
C ILE A 143 2.38 13.74 15.32
N ARG A 144 2.55 14.07 16.62
CA ARG A 144 2.35 15.43 17.12
C ARG A 144 3.27 16.44 16.42
N ARG A 145 4.55 16.10 16.25
CA ARG A 145 5.51 16.94 15.52
C ARG A 145 5.13 17.11 14.05
N GLY A 146 4.76 16.02 13.37
CA GLY A 146 4.38 16.04 11.95
C GLY A 146 3.09 16.82 11.69
N LEU A 147 2.12 16.73 12.60
CA LEU A 147 0.85 17.43 12.47
C LEU A 147 0.98 18.93 12.68
N GLY A 148 1.83 19.45 13.59
CA GLY A 148 2.16 20.88 13.77
C GLY A 148 0.97 21.88 13.89
N PRO A 149 1.22 23.19 14.05
CA PRO A 149 0.16 24.21 13.98
C PRO A 149 -0.43 24.30 12.55
N ARG A 150 -1.73 24.58 12.42
CA ARG A 150 -2.37 24.75 11.11
C ARG A 150 -1.85 25.99 10.39
N GLY A 151 -1.31 25.81 9.19
CA GLY A 151 -1.12 26.89 8.22
C GLY A 151 -2.45 27.17 7.51
N SER A 152 -3.05 28.33 7.81
CA SER A 152 -4.24 28.86 7.16
C SER A 152 -3.97 29.16 5.69
N ARG A 153 -4.69 28.46 4.80
CA ARG A 153 -5.20 28.95 3.51
C ARG A 153 -6.14 27.89 2.95
N ALA A 154 -7.41 28.27 2.77
CA ALA A 154 -8.45 27.47 2.15
C ALA A 154 -8.20 27.37 0.64
N PHE A 155 -8.18 26.16 0.08
CA PHE A 155 -8.27 25.92 -1.37
C PHE A 155 -8.84 24.52 -1.66
N ALA A 156 -9.69 24.44 -2.69
CA ALA A 156 -10.07 23.32 -3.57
C ALA A 156 -10.22 21.87 -3.06
N LEU A 157 -10.21 21.59 -1.75
CA LEU A 157 -10.37 20.23 -1.22
C LEU A 157 -11.79 19.89 -0.74
N GLN A 158 -12.67 20.90 -0.64
CA GLN A 158 -14.09 20.69 -0.29
C GLN A 158 -14.79 19.77 -1.29
N GLU A 159 -14.40 19.80 -2.57
CA GLU A 159 -14.93 18.93 -3.64
C GLU A 159 -14.64 17.44 -3.40
N TYR A 160 -13.64 17.11 -2.56
CA TYR A 160 -13.32 15.73 -2.18
C TYR A 160 -13.99 15.32 -0.86
N ALA A 161 -14.56 16.25 -0.09
CA ALA A 161 -15.16 15.92 1.20
C ALA A 161 -16.38 15.01 1.06
N ASP A 162 -17.16 15.19 -0.01
CA ASP A 162 -18.37 14.39 -0.30
C ASP A 162 -18.05 12.89 -0.49
N TRP A 163 -16.81 12.57 -0.84
CA TRP A 163 -16.34 11.21 -1.09
C TRP A 163 -16.11 10.40 0.18
N PHE A 164 -15.69 11.08 1.22
CA PHE A 164 -15.64 10.57 2.58
C PHE A 164 -17.02 10.67 3.26
N GLY A 165 -17.98 11.30 2.57
CA GLY A 165 -19.34 11.57 3.05
C GLY A 165 -20.15 10.32 3.37
N ASP A 166 -19.82 9.18 2.79
CA ASP A 166 -20.51 7.89 3.05
C ASP A 166 -19.77 7.00 4.07
N MET A 167 -18.49 7.28 4.38
CA MET A 167 -17.73 6.50 5.37
C MET A 167 -18.21 6.78 6.80
N SER A 168 -18.21 5.77 7.65
CA SER A 168 -18.45 5.94 9.08
C SER A 168 -17.32 6.74 9.74
N VAL A 169 -17.60 7.35 10.90
CA VAL A 169 -16.58 8.04 11.70
C VAL A 169 -15.44 7.09 12.07
N ASP A 170 -15.76 5.85 12.43
CA ASP A 170 -14.78 4.82 12.79
C ASP A 170 -13.80 4.51 11.64
N GLU A 171 -14.31 4.38 10.40
CA GLU A 171 -13.47 4.15 9.22
C GLU A 171 -12.58 5.35 8.92
N LEU A 172 -13.10 6.56 9.10
CA LEU A 172 -12.33 7.80 8.92
C LEU A 172 -11.22 7.93 9.95
N GLU A 173 -11.46 7.57 11.21
CA GLU A 173 -10.43 7.56 12.25
C GLU A 173 -9.37 6.51 11.98
N LEU A 174 -9.76 5.28 11.62
CA LEU A 174 -8.83 4.22 11.26
C LEU A 174 -7.92 4.65 10.10
N LEU A 175 -8.52 5.25 9.08
CA LEU A 175 -7.81 5.80 7.94
C LEU A 175 -6.84 6.90 8.37
N PHE A 176 -7.34 7.91 9.10
CA PHE A 176 -6.53 9.02 9.58
C PHE A 176 -5.31 8.54 10.37
N VAL A 177 -5.52 7.63 11.33
CA VAL A 177 -4.44 7.11 12.19
C VAL A 177 -3.44 6.30 11.36
N THR A 178 -3.90 5.42 10.47
CA THR A 178 -3.02 4.65 9.58
C THR A 178 -2.14 5.59 8.75
N ARG A 179 -2.70 6.68 8.21
CA ARG A 179 -1.94 7.67 7.46
C ARG A 179 -0.97 8.46 8.35
N CYS A 180 -1.34 8.81 9.57
CA CYS A 180 -0.40 9.44 10.52
C CYS A 180 0.78 8.51 10.85
N LEU A 181 0.52 7.22 11.04
CA LEU A 181 1.56 6.22 11.29
C LEU A 181 2.50 6.08 10.09
N MET A 182 1.95 5.96 8.88
CA MET A 182 2.75 5.82 7.66
C MET A 182 3.63 7.04 7.36
N ASN A 183 3.10 8.25 7.59
CA ASN A 183 3.81 9.48 7.22
C ASN A 183 4.75 10.01 8.31
N PHE A 184 4.44 9.77 9.59
CA PHE A 184 5.17 10.37 10.70
C PHE A 184 5.52 9.39 11.81
N GLY A 185 4.59 8.48 12.17
CA GLY A 185 4.71 7.67 13.36
C GLY A 185 5.81 6.61 13.29
N LEU A 186 5.93 5.93 12.14
CA LEU A 186 6.85 4.81 11.96
C LEU A 186 8.02 5.18 11.03
N PRO A 187 9.26 4.75 11.33
CA PRO A 187 10.39 4.96 10.44
C PRO A 187 10.35 3.99 9.25
N SER A 188 10.20 4.52 8.04
CA SER A 188 10.19 3.73 6.78
C SER A 188 9.25 2.52 6.81
N PRO A 189 7.95 2.72 7.11
CA PRO A 189 7.01 1.62 7.23
C PRO A 189 6.74 0.97 5.87
N GLY A 190 6.62 -0.35 5.87
CA GLY A 190 5.96 -1.08 4.80
C GLY A 190 4.47 -1.21 5.10
N ASP A 191 3.65 -0.98 4.09
CA ASP A 191 2.22 -1.19 4.12
C ASP A 191 1.86 -2.60 3.61
N VAL A 192 0.79 -3.14 4.19
CA VAL A 192 0.08 -4.30 3.66
C VAL A 192 -1.37 -3.87 3.47
N ASP A 193 -1.82 -3.80 2.22
CA ASP A 193 -3.16 -3.30 1.91
C ASP A 193 -4.22 -4.18 2.58
N ILE A 194 -4.13 -5.51 2.40
CA ILE A 194 -5.07 -6.49 2.96
C ILE A 194 -4.36 -7.79 3.34
N ILE A 195 -4.80 -8.39 4.43
CA ILE A 195 -4.58 -9.80 4.76
C ILE A 195 -5.92 -10.53 4.68
N ALA A 196 -5.98 -11.65 3.98
CA ALA A 196 -7.18 -12.47 3.88
C ALA A 196 -6.85 -13.95 4.03
N VAL A 197 -7.87 -14.80 4.00
CA VAL A 197 -7.72 -16.26 3.85
C VAL A 197 -8.33 -16.72 2.55
N THR A 198 -7.69 -17.68 1.90
CA THR A 198 -8.27 -18.41 0.77
C THR A 198 -9.39 -19.34 1.25
N GLU A 199 -10.21 -19.84 0.33
CA GLU A 199 -11.19 -20.90 0.61
C GLU A 199 -10.58 -22.16 1.28
N ALA A 200 -9.34 -22.49 0.93
CA ALA A 200 -8.59 -23.59 1.55
C ALA A 200 -8.11 -23.27 2.97
N GLY A 201 -8.30 -22.03 3.43
CA GLY A 201 -7.94 -21.56 4.75
C GLY A 201 -6.50 -21.05 4.87
N ASN A 202 -5.73 -21.00 3.78
CA ASN A 202 -4.36 -20.48 3.76
C ASN A 202 -4.38 -18.95 3.76
N PRO A 203 -3.50 -18.29 4.55
CA PRO A 203 -3.39 -16.84 4.55
C PRO A 203 -2.83 -16.33 3.21
N VAL A 204 -3.28 -15.14 2.83
CA VAL A 204 -2.82 -14.45 1.62
C VAL A 204 -2.70 -12.96 1.90
N VAL A 205 -1.56 -12.40 1.50
CA VAL A 205 -1.36 -10.96 1.42
C VAL A 205 -1.89 -10.48 0.08
N VAL A 206 -2.73 -9.46 0.12
CA VAL A 206 -3.32 -8.84 -1.06
C VAL A 206 -2.74 -7.44 -1.17
N GLU A 207 -2.01 -7.21 -2.25
CA GLU A 207 -1.37 -5.96 -2.59
C GLU A 207 -2.13 -5.33 -3.76
N PHE A 208 -2.59 -4.10 -3.61
CA PHE A 208 -3.37 -3.39 -4.60
C PHE A 208 -2.66 -2.15 -5.13
N LYS A 209 -2.60 -2.03 -6.45
CA LYS A 209 -1.98 -0.88 -7.10
C LYS A 209 -2.77 -0.41 -8.31
N ARG A 210 -2.77 0.91 -8.51
CA ARG A 210 -3.12 1.53 -9.78
C ARG A 210 -1.87 1.64 -10.64
N LYS A 211 -1.82 0.99 -11.80
CA LYS A 211 -0.64 1.08 -12.68
C LYS A 211 -1.03 1.20 -14.15
N ASN A 212 -0.20 1.94 -14.88
CA ASN A 212 -0.08 1.74 -16.31
C ASN A 212 0.91 0.58 -16.53
N PRO A 213 0.66 -0.33 -17.48
CA PRO A 213 1.67 -1.29 -17.90
C PRO A 213 2.94 -0.54 -18.33
N ALA A 214 4.10 -1.03 -17.90
CA ALA A 214 5.36 -0.55 -18.43
C ALA A 214 5.45 -0.93 -19.91
N LEU A 215 5.98 -0.01 -20.73
CA LEU A 215 6.14 -0.20 -22.18
C LEU A 215 7.27 -1.19 -22.54
N GLY A 216 7.96 -1.69 -21.53
CA GLY A 216 9.00 -2.69 -21.68
C GLY A 216 9.71 -2.99 -20.37
N ARG A 217 10.62 -3.95 -20.44
CA ARG A 217 11.45 -4.42 -19.34
C ARG A 217 12.86 -4.69 -19.81
N LEU A 218 13.79 -4.72 -18.87
CA LEU A 218 15.13 -5.21 -19.05
C LEU A 218 15.24 -6.68 -18.68
N THR A 219 15.98 -7.42 -19.50
CA THR A 219 16.37 -8.83 -19.29
C THR A 219 17.84 -9.00 -19.68
N HIS A 220 18.51 -10.06 -19.24
CA HIS A 220 19.89 -10.33 -19.70
C HIS A 220 19.96 -10.60 -21.21
N LEU A 221 21.05 -10.16 -21.83
CA LEU A 221 21.36 -10.30 -23.26
C LEU A 221 21.44 -11.78 -23.68
N GLY A 222 20.88 -12.10 -24.85
CA GLY A 222 20.98 -13.45 -25.45
C GLY A 222 19.85 -14.43 -25.14
N GLY A 223 18.78 -13.99 -24.46
CA GLY A 223 17.52 -14.74 -24.37
C GLY A 223 17.58 -16.07 -23.60
N GLN A 224 18.72 -16.40 -22.96
CA GLN A 224 18.69 -17.37 -21.88
C GLN A 224 17.73 -16.83 -20.83
N THR A 225 16.79 -17.66 -20.37
CA THR A 225 15.95 -17.35 -19.22
C THR A 225 16.89 -17.05 -18.06
N ALA A 226 17.17 -15.77 -17.86
CA ALA A 226 17.89 -15.26 -16.71
C ALA A 226 17.28 -15.92 -15.48
N CYS A 227 18.13 -16.46 -14.62
CA CYS A 227 17.64 -16.97 -13.35
C CYS A 227 16.90 -15.81 -12.66
N PRO A 228 15.63 -15.96 -12.24
CA PRO A 228 14.89 -14.93 -11.51
C PRO A 228 15.72 -14.31 -10.37
N HIS A 229 16.53 -15.14 -9.72
CA HIS A 229 17.48 -14.73 -8.68
C HIS A 229 18.51 -13.68 -9.13
N ASP A 230 19.05 -13.81 -10.34
CA ASP A 230 20.07 -12.88 -10.84
C ASP A 230 19.45 -11.52 -11.16
N LEU A 231 18.24 -11.51 -11.75
CA LEU A 231 17.48 -10.27 -11.99
C LEU A 231 17.11 -9.55 -10.69
N VAL A 232 16.79 -10.31 -9.64
CA VAL A 232 16.50 -9.76 -8.32
C VAL A 232 17.76 -9.15 -7.71
N THR A 233 18.89 -9.86 -7.76
CA THR A 233 20.19 -9.37 -7.32
C THR A 233 20.55 -8.06 -8.03
N ASP A 234 20.48 -8.06 -9.36
CA ASP A 234 20.74 -6.87 -10.18
C ASP A 234 19.83 -5.70 -9.81
N ALA A 235 18.54 -5.95 -9.60
CA ALA A 235 17.60 -4.88 -9.26
C ALA A 235 17.93 -4.23 -7.91
N PHE A 236 18.35 -5.02 -6.90
CA PHE A 236 18.77 -4.49 -5.60
C PHE A 236 20.09 -3.72 -5.71
N GLU A 237 21.10 -4.25 -6.41
CA GLU A 237 22.38 -3.57 -6.60
C GLU A 237 22.23 -2.26 -7.37
N ILE A 238 21.44 -2.24 -8.45
CA ILE A 238 21.13 -1.01 -9.20
C ILE A 238 20.43 0.00 -8.28
N ALA A 239 19.46 -0.45 -7.47
CA ALA A 239 18.77 0.43 -6.54
C ALA A 239 19.72 1.03 -5.49
N GLU A 240 20.70 0.28 -5.01
CA GLU A 240 21.75 0.78 -4.11
C GLU A 240 22.64 1.82 -4.79
N CYS A 241 23.08 1.58 -6.04
CA CYS A 241 23.83 2.58 -6.81
C CYS A 241 23.04 3.87 -7.01
N LEU A 242 21.72 3.78 -7.21
CA LEU A 242 20.87 4.95 -7.39
C LEU A 242 20.71 5.80 -6.13
N LEU A 243 21.01 5.26 -4.94
CA LEU A 243 20.98 6.04 -3.69
C LEU A 243 22.03 7.16 -3.66
N SER A 244 23.09 7.07 -4.47
CA SER A 244 24.12 8.13 -4.54
C SER A 244 23.75 9.29 -5.46
N ALA A 245 22.70 9.13 -6.28
CA ALA A 245 22.32 10.13 -7.27
C ALA A 245 21.80 11.42 -6.59
N ARG A 246 22.30 12.57 -7.05
CA ARG A 246 21.91 13.90 -6.55
C ARG A 246 20.95 14.63 -7.49
N SER A 247 20.81 14.15 -8.73
CA SER A 247 19.84 14.66 -9.71
C SER A 247 19.24 13.53 -10.54
N SER A 248 18.18 13.86 -11.29
CA SER A 248 17.54 12.93 -12.22
C SER A 248 18.47 12.53 -13.36
N GLU A 249 19.28 13.46 -13.85
CA GLU A 249 20.28 13.21 -14.90
C GLU A 249 21.35 12.24 -14.40
N GLU A 250 21.89 12.47 -13.20
CA GLU A 250 22.88 11.56 -12.58
C GLU A 250 22.28 10.16 -12.36
N ALA A 251 21.02 10.09 -11.91
CA ALA A 251 20.32 8.82 -11.76
C ALA A 251 20.17 8.08 -13.10
N GLN A 252 19.92 8.81 -14.19
CA GLN A 252 19.81 8.25 -15.54
C GLN A 252 21.16 7.78 -16.09
N GLU A 253 22.25 8.49 -15.79
CA GLU A 253 23.62 8.09 -16.12
C GLU A 253 24.05 6.83 -15.35
N ILE A 254 23.84 6.80 -14.02
CA ILE A 254 24.08 5.63 -13.17
C ILE A 254 23.30 4.44 -13.73
N PHE A 255 22.00 4.61 -13.95
CA PHE A 255 21.15 3.55 -14.47
C PHE A 255 21.66 3.01 -15.82
N SER A 256 22.04 3.90 -16.74
CA SER A 256 22.55 3.52 -18.07
C SER A 256 23.87 2.75 -17.98
N ARG A 257 24.76 3.16 -17.06
CA ARG A 257 26.02 2.48 -16.77
C ARG A 257 25.76 1.09 -16.18
N GLU A 258 24.94 0.98 -15.15
CA GLU A 258 24.68 -0.31 -14.48
C GLU A 258 23.95 -1.29 -15.41
N ARG A 259 23.02 -0.80 -16.23
CA ARG A 259 22.36 -1.57 -17.29
C ARG A 259 23.39 -2.15 -18.26
N SER A 260 24.31 -1.33 -18.73
CA SER A 260 25.34 -1.75 -19.70
C SER A 260 26.32 -2.75 -19.07
N ALA A 261 26.75 -2.50 -17.83
CA ALA A 261 27.67 -3.37 -17.10
C ALA A 261 27.10 -4.78 -16.86
N ARG A 262 25.77 -4.89 -16.70
CA ARG A 262 25.06 -6.15 -16.48
C ARG A 262 24.52 -6.79 -17.76
N ASN A 263 24.88 -6.25 -18.93
CA ASN A 263 24.36 -6.72 -20.22
C ASN A 263 22.83 -6.84 -20.25
N LEU A 264 22.13 -5.82 -19.73
CA LEU A 264 20.69 -5.78 -19.70
C LEU A 264 20.13 -5.15 -20.99
N GLU A 265 19.32 -5.93 -21.73
CA GLU A 265 18.66 -5.54 -22.96
C GLU A 265 17.20 -5.20 -22.77
N TRP A 266 16.72 -4.21 -23.53
CA TRP A 266 15.34 -3.78 -23.48
C TRP A 266 14.45 -4.66 -24.36
N SER A 267 13.45 -5.27 -23.73
CA SER A 267 12.34 -5.95 -24.39
C SER A 267 11.11 -5.05 -24.40
N ARG A 268 10.39 -5.01 -25.53
CA ARG A 268 9.12 -4.29 -25.69
C ARG A 268 7.90 -5.05 -25.12
N LYS A 269 8.11 -6.15 -24.40
CA LYS A 269 7.01 -6.89 -23.78
C LYS A 269 6.40 -6.04 -22.65
N SER A 270 5.11 -5.72 -22.78
CA SER A 270 4.38 -5.03 -21.72
C SER A 270 4.41 -5.85 -20.44
N CYS A 271 4.56 -5.18 -19.30
CA CYS A 271 4.61 -5.83 -17.99
C CYS A 271 4.09 -4.90 -16.89
N PHE A 272 3.93 -5.44 -15.69
CA PHE A 272 3.72 -4.64 -14.48
C PHE A 272 4.91 -4.81 -13.55
N GLY A 273 5.41 -3.69 -13.04
CA GLY A 273 6.47 -3.66 -12.04
C GLY A 273 5.93 -3.79 -10.62
N LEU A 274 6.71 -4.36 -9.71
CA LEU A 274 6.53 -4.37 -8.26
C LEU A 274 7.73 -3.66 -7.63
N ASP A 275 7.51 -2.66 -6.77
CA ASP A 275 8.62 -1.95 -6.11
C ASP A 275 9.36 -2.92 -5.18
N LEU A 276 10.68 -2.72 -5.03
CA LEU A 276 11.54 -3.61 -4.24
C LEU A 276 11.11 -3.77 -2.77
N VAL A 277 10.44 -2.77 -2.20
CA VAL A 277 9.91 -2.87 -0.83
C VAL A 277 8.78 -3.91 -0.73
N HIS A 278 7.87 -3.95 -1.70
CA HIS A 278 6.79 -4.94 -1.76
C HIS A 278 7.32 -6.30 -2.21
N TYR A 279 8.37 -6.34 -3.04
CA TYR A 279 9.04 -7.59 -3.38
C TYR A 279 9.64 -8.29 -2.15
N ARG A 280 10.20 -7.54 -1.19
CA ARG A 280 10.63 -8.13 0.09
C ARG A 280 9.48 -8.72 0.89
N THR A 281 8.25 -8.21 0.75
CA THR A 281 7.06 -8.81 1.35
C THR A 281 6.66 -10.07 0.60
N LEU A 282 6.72 -10.08 -0.73
CA LEU A 282 6.54 -11.28 -1.54
C LEU A 282 7.52 -12.40 -1.14
N GLN A 283 8.81 -12.09 -0.97
CA GLN A 283 9.81 -13.07 -0.52
C GLN A 283 9.46 -13.66 0.85
N LEU A 284 9.14 -12.81 1.83
CA LEU A 284 8.72 -13.29 3.15
C LEU A 284 7.48 -14.18 3.04
N CYS A 285 6.50 -13.80 2.22
CA CYS A 285 5.29 -14.59 2.04
C CYS A 285 5.60 -15.99 1.49
N ASP A 286 6.43 -16.07 0.45
CA ASP A 286 6.84 -17.33 -0.16
C ASP A 286 7.61 -18.24 0.82
N GLU A 287 8.56 -17.67 1.58
CA GLU A 287 9.32 -18.38 2.64
C GLU A 287 8.40 -18.95 3.74
N CYS A 288 7.27 -18.27 3.99
CA CYS A 288 6.31 -18.60 5.04
C CYS A 288 5.11 -19.42 4.57
N GLY A 289 5.04 -19.78 3.28
CA GLY A 289 3.86 -20.44 2.70
C GLY A 289 2.60 -19.58 2.69
N VAL A 290 2.74 -18.25 2.78
CA VAL A 290 1.66 -17.26 2.65
C VAL A 290 1.51 -16.89 1.18
N GLY A 291 0.28 -16.88 0.67
CA GLY A 291 0.04 -16.42 -0.72
C GLY A 291 0.31 -14.93 -0.89
N PHE A 292 0.68 -14.49 -2.09
CA PHE A 292 0.80 -13.06 -2.42
C PHE A 292 0.03 -12.76 -3.71
N ASN A 293 -1.08 -12.04 -3.57
CA ASN A 293 -1.97 -11.68 -4.66
C ASN A 293 -1.78 -10.21 -5.02
N TYR A 294 -1.33 -9.96 -6.24
CA TYR A 294 -1.11 -8.62 -6.76
C TYR A 294 -2.27 -8.18 -7.66
N PHE A 295 -3.13 -7.32 -7.12
CA PHE A 295 -4.26 -6.75 -7.83
C PHE A 295 -3.88 -5.40 -8.44
N ILE A 296 -4.03 -5.30 -9.75
CA ILE A 296 -3.62 -4.13 -10.52
C ILE A 296 -4.82 -3.61 -11.27
N TRP A 297 -5.24 -2.38 -10.97
CA TRP A 297 -6.15 -1.65 -11.84
C TRP A 297 -5.34 -1.09 -13.03
N ASP A 298 -5.55 -1.68 -14.22
CA ASP A 298 -4.94 -1.23 -15.49
C ASP A 298 -5.64 0.04 -15.99
N TRP A 299 -4.98 1.16 -15.77
CA TRP A 299 -5.51 2.48 -16.08
C TRP A 299 -5.50 2.81 -17.58
N THR A 300 -4.70 2.11 -18.40
CA THR A 300 -4.51 2.48 -19.81
C THR A 300 -5.69 2.11 -20.71
N ARG A 301 -6.40 1.03 -20.36
CA ARG A 301 -7.48 0.46 -21.17
C ARG A 301 -8.80 1.22 -21.10
N GLU A 302 -8.98 2.02 -20.06
CA GLU A 302 -10.23 2.76 -19.87
C GLU A 302 -10.34 3.99 -20.77
N ARG A 303 -9.22 4.52 -21.33
CA ARG A 303 -9.24 5.87 -21.93
C ARG A 303 -8.45 6.12 -23.21
N GLY A 304 -7.93 5.11 -23.91
CA GLY A 304 -7.34 5.33 -25.24
C GLY A 304 -6.26 6.43 -25.32
N GLY A 305 -5.56 6.73 -24.21
CA GLY A 305 -4.43 7.66 -24.18
C GLY A 305 -4.61 9.04 -23.51
N GLN A 306 -5.75 9.43 -22.94
CA GLN A 306 -5.87 10.73 -22.25
C GLN A 306 -5.52 10.68 -20.74
N LYS A 307 -4.54 11.50 -20.32
CA LYS A 307 -3.89 11.47 -18.99
C LYS A 307 -4.63 12.27 -17.88
N GLN A 308 -4.61 11.65 -16.68
CA GLN A 308 -4.65 12.19 -15.31
C GLN A 308 -5.96 12.77 -14.72
N TRP A 309 -6.65 13.75 -15.33
CA TRP A 309 -7.85 14.38 -14.73
C TRP A 309 -9.11 13.51 -14.78
N ALA A 310 -9.05 12.50 -15.63
CA ALA A 310 -9.89 11.33 -15.69
C ALA A 310 -10.16 10.60 -14.37
N ALA A 311 -9.15 10.58 -13.50
CA ALA A 311 -9.08 9.58 -12.45
C ALA A 311 -10.03 9.83 -11.28
N ILE A 312 -10.35 11.09 -11.07
CA ILE A 312 -11.30 11.51 -10.06
C ILE A 312 -12.70 11.12 -10.57
N ASP A 313 -13.12 11.50 -11.78
CA ASP A 313 -14.43 11.10 -12.31
C ASP A 313 -14.69 9.57 -12.30
N ASP A 314 -13.68 8.75 -12.57
CA ASP A 314 -13.81 7.28 -12.56
C ASP A 314 -13.88 6.73 -11.12
N LEU A 315 -13.11 7.27 -10.17
CA LEU A 315 -13.30 6.99 -8.76
C LEU A 315 -14.72 7.40 -8.29
N ALA A 316 -15.29 8.47 -8.84
CA ALA A 316 -16.60 9.04 -8.42
C ALA A 316 -17.74 8.08 -8.70
N ASN A 317 -17.65 7.40 -9.84
CA ASN A 317 -18.63 6.41 -10.24
C ASN A 317 -18.52 5.11 -9.41
N VAL A 318 -17.36 4.82 -8.83
CA VAL A 318 -17.17 3.62 -7.99
C VAL A 318 -17.53 3.89 -6.53
N LEU A 319 -17.17 5.06 -6.00
CA LEU A 319 -17.40 5.44 -4.60
C LEU A 319 -18.78 6.04 -4.32
N SER A 320 -19.49 6.56 -5.32
CA SER A 320 -20.79 7.20 -5.12
C SER A 320 -21.92 6.42 -5.82
N PRO A 321 -22.77 5.69 -5.08
CA PRO A 321 -23.86 4.88 -5.65
C PRO A 321 -24.89 5.68 -6.48
N SER A 322 -24.97 6.99 -6.28
CA SER A 322 -25.89 7.91 -6.95
C SER A 322 -25.41 8.36 -8.34
N LEU A 323 -24.13 8.18 -8.67
CA LEU A 323 -23.53 8.57 -9.95
C LEU A 323 -23.58 7.37 -10.93
N SER A 324 -24.70 7.29 -11.65
CA SER A 324 -25.16 6.17 -12.50
C SER A 324 -24.37 5.91 -13.80
N ARG A 325 -23.05 6.07 -13.84
CA ARG A 325 -22.25 5.77 -15.04
C ARG A 325 -21.52 4.42 -14.91
N LYS A 326 -22.15 3.39 -15.47
CA LYS A 326 -21.56 2.06 -15.71
C LYS A 326 -20.31 2.20 -16.59
N ARG A 327 -19.12 2.08 -16.01
CA ARG A 327 -17.86 1.98 -16.77
C ARG A 327 -17.15 0.68 -16.40
N ASP A 328 -16.58 0.04 -17.42
CA ASP A 328 -15.86 -1.23 -17.28
C ASP A 328 -14.51 -0.96 -16.61
N THR A 329 -14.37 -1.34 -15.33
CA THR A 329 -13.06 -1.32 -14.66
C THR A 329 -12.23 -2.53 -15.08
N HIS A 330 -10.97 -2.30 -15.49
CA HIS A 330 -10.05 -3.39 -15.81
C HIS A 330 -9.10 -3.69 -14.66
N VAL A 331 -9.24 -4.87 -14.07
CA VAL A 331 -8.38 -5.36 -13.00
C VAL A 331 -7.64 -6.61 -13.47
N VAL A 332 -6.33 -6.64 -13.22
CA VAL A 332 -5.45 -7.78 -13.41
C VAL A 332 -5.13 -8.33 -12.02
N LEU A 333 -5.33 -9.64 -11.84
CA LEU A 333 -4.86 -10.35 -10.65
C LEU A 333 -3.70 -11.25 -11.06
N LEU A 334 -2.58 -11.11 -10.35
CA LEU A 334 -1.44 -12.01 -10.47
C LEU A 334 -1.19 -12.68 -9.11
N ASP A 335 -1.18 -14.01 -9.10
CA ASP A 335 -0.68 -14.78 -7.96
C ASP A 335 0.84 -14.83 -8.12
N LEU A 336 1.56 -14.02 -7.34
CA LEU A 336 3.00 -13.85 -7.52
C LEU A 336 3.80 -14.80 -6.65
N LYS A 337 4.91 -15.29 -7.20
CA LYS A 337 6.01 -15.91 -6.48
C LYS A 337 7.35 -15.28 -6.87
N PRO A 338 8.38 -15.32 -6.00
CA PRO A 338 9.72 -14.82 -6.31
C PRO A 338 10.31 -15.40 -7.60
N ASP A 339 10.04 -16.67 -7.91
CA ASP A 339 10.51 -17.35 -9.12
C ASP A 339 9.80 -16.91 -10.41
N ASN A 340 8.76 -16.08 -10.33
CA ASN A 340 8.04 -15.55 -11.50
C ASN A 340 8.63 -14.23 -12.02
N VAL A 341 9.72 -13.73 -11.44
CA VAL A 341 10.40 -12.53 -11.94
C VAL A 341 10.86 -12.77 -13.37
N SER A 342 10.44 -11.85 -14.25
CA SER A 342 10.63 -11.95 -15.70
C SER A 342 11.53 -10.86 -16.28
N GLY A 343 11.98 -9.93 -15.44
CA GLY A 343 12.84 -8.81 -15.79
C GLY A 343 12.74 -7.71 -14.74
N LEU A 344 13.35 -6.57 -15.01
CA LEU A 344 13.19 -5.36 -14.22
C LEU A 344 12.80 -4.17 -15.09
N THR A 345 12.13 -3.19 -14.51
CA THR A 345 11.79 -1.94 -15.16
C THR A 345 12.12 -0.80 -14.21
N TRP A 346 12.13 0.41 -14.73
CA TRP A 346 12.31 1.58 -13.89
C TRP A 346 11.36 2.67 -14.31
N THR A 347 11.10 3.53 -13.35
CA THR A 347 10.20 4.66 -13.55
C THR A 347 10.81 5.89 -12.93
N PHE A 348 10.68 7.00 -13.65
CA PHE A 348 10.88 8.33 -13.09
C PHE A 348 9.60 8.73 -12.35
N GLY A 349 9.72 9.55 -11.32
CA GLY A 349 8.62 9.90 -10.40
C GLY A 349 7.27 10.16 -11.05
N SER A 350 7.29 10.86 -12.19
CA SER A 350 6.12 11.22 -12.98
C SER A 350 5.36 10.05 -13.62
N ASP A 351 6.02 8.92 -13.91
CA ASP A 351 5.49 7.86 -14.77
C ASP A 351 5.00 6.60 -14.02
N SER A 352 5.50 6.31 -12.81
CA SER A 352 5.03 5.18 -11.99
C SER A 352 3.80 5.49 -11.14
N GLY A 353 3.34 6.75 -11.17
CA GLY A 353 2.60 7.25 -10.02
C GLY A 353 3.47 7.20 -8.75
N SER A 354 4.80 7.28 -8.86
CA SER A 354 5.70 7.44 -7.71
C SER A 354 5.57 8.85 -7.14
N TYR A 355 5.57 8.95 -5.81
CA TYR A 355 5.34 10.18 -5.05
C TYR A 355 6.62 11.00 -4.83
N THR A 356 7.71 10.61 -5.47
CA THR A 356 9.05 11.19 -5.37
C THR A 356 9.65 11.25 -6.77
N ASP A 357 10.43 12.28 -7.08
CA ASP A 357 11.13 12.45 -8.37
C ASP A 357 12.28 11.43 -8.55
N SER A 358 12.55 10.63 -7.52
CA SER A 358 13.54 9.56 -7.53
C SER A 358 13.22 8.48 -8.57
N VAL A 359 14.26 7.97 -9.22
CA VAL A 359 14.19 6.74 -10.01
C VAL A 359 13.81 5.58 -9.10
N ARG A 360 12.81 4.79 -9.50
CA ARG A 360 12.45 3.55 -8.82
C ARG A 360 12.70 2.36 -9.72
N VAL A 361 13.52 1.44 -9.23
CA VAL A 361 13.66 0.09 -9.82
C VAL A 361 12.49 -0.76 -9.36
N GLN A 362 11.91 -1.49 -10.30
CA GLN A 362 10.78 -2.39 -10.08
C GLN A 362 11.08 -3.73 -10.72
N LEU A 363 10.72 -4.82 -10.05
CA LEU A 363 10.78 -6.16 -10.63
C LEU A 363 9.51 -6.42 -11.43
N THR A 364 9.65 -6.99 -12.61
CA THR A 364 8.53 -7.17 -13.54
C THR A 364 8.11 -8.62 -13.61
N PHE A 365 6.81 -8.83 -13.76
CA PHE A 365 6.20 -10.14 -13.90
C PHE A 365 5.51 -10.25 -15.25
N ASP A 366 5.63 -11.42 -15.87
CA ASP A 366 4.91 -11.73 -17.09
C ASP A 366 3.41 -11.83 -16.79
N PHE A 367 2.60 -11.07 -17.51
CA PHE A 367 1.16 -11.26 -17.50
C PHE A 367 0.76 -11.97 -18.80
N GLU A 368 0.64 -13.30 -18.75
CA GLU A 368 -0.10 -14.04 -19.78
C GLU A 368 -1.51 -14.30 -19.27
N GLY A 369 -2.33 -13.25 -19.38
CA GLY A 369 -3.79 -13.30 -19.41
C GLY A 369 -4.50 -14.24 -18.42
N ARG A 370 -4.58 -13.87 -17.14
CA ARG A 370 -5.83 -14.07 -16.38
C ARG A 370 -6.58 -12.74 -16.36
N HIS A 371 -7.32 -12.49 -17.43
CA HIS A 371 -8.25 -11.36 -17.50
C HIS A 371 -9.51 -11.67 -16.70
N VAL A 372 -9.81 -10.88 -15.66
CA VAL A 372 -11.05 -11.03 -14.89
C VAL A 372 -11.83 -9.71 -14.89
N THR A 373 -12.70 -9.63 -15.90
CA THR A 373 -14.11 -9.19 -15.85
C THR A 373 -14.48 -7.70 -15.78
N ARG A 374 -15.37 -7.32 -16.72
CA ARG A 374 -16.27 -6.15 -16.72
C ARG A 374 -17.09 -6.05 -15.43
N MET A 375 -17.00 -4.94 -14.71
CA MET A 375 -17.84 -4.68 -13.55
C MET A 375 -19.18 -4.08 -13.99
N ALA A 376 -20.21 -4.90 -14.14
CA ALA A 376 -21.60 -4.45 -14.20
C ALA A 376 -22.34 -4.97 -12.98
N LYS A 377 -22.94 -4.06 -12.19
CA LYS A 377 -23.82 -4.44 -11.08
C LYS A 377 -24.96 -5.30 -11.63
N LYS A 378 -25.16 -6.50 -11.09
CA LYS A 378 -26.52 -7.08 -11.07
C LYS A 378 -27.34 -6.13 -10.22
N ALA A 379 -28.38 -5.55 -10.79
CA ALA A 379 -29.38 -4.85 -9.99
C ALA A 379 -29.89 -5.85 -8.94
N GLN A 380 -29.64 -5.59 -7.67
CA GLN A 380 -30.45 -6.17 -6.62
C GLN A 380 -31.83 -5.54 -6.78
N SER A 381 -32.71 -6.25 -7.48
CA SER A 381 -34.14 -6.04 -7.41
C SER A 381 -34.64 -6.65 -6.10
N SER A 382 -35.46 -5.85 -5.40
CA SER A 382 -36.26 -6.09 -4.19
C SER A 382 -35.49 -6.31 -2.89
#